data_AF-A0A0M6YHY0-F1
#
_entry.id   AF-A0A0M6YHY0-F1
#
_cell.length_a   1.000
_cell.length_b   1.000
_cell.length_c   1.000
_cell.angle_alpha   90.00
_cell.angle_beta   90.00
_cell.angle_gamma   90.00
#
_symmetry.space_group_name_H-M   'P 1'
#
loop_
_entity.id
_entity.type
_entity.pdbx_description
1 polymer ?
#
loop_
_entity_poly.entity_id
_entity_poly.type
_entity_poly.pdbx_seq_one_letter_code
_entity_poly.pdbx_strand_id
1 'polypeptide(L)'
;MSNHHDWLKRTLAEILGADTGLPDFTIQRLEGFRPDDLSELLIDEREAVFGAFKQAAHESRNVRQATKTEDGQRVPPYVDGDIDWALRAAKSALEAVPAGKRSEKANELLAACTCPAATGPNPGIDGGSSAHRDPQPALDRNIGSPEKPLPY
;
A
#
# COMPACT_ATOMS: atom_id res chain seq x y z
N MET A 1 15.37 -13.10 -6.26
CA MET A 1 13.94 -12.74 -6.35
C MET A 1 13.17 -13.10 -5.08
N SER A 2 13.42 -14.26 -4.44
CA SER A 2 12.73 -14.67 -3.21
C SER A 2 12.86 -13.68 -2.03
N ASN A 3 14.06 -13.14 -1.77
CA ASN A 3 14.28 -12.26 -0.61
C ASN A 3 13.44 -10.97 -0.63
N HIS A 4 13.21 -10.39 -1.81
CA HIS A 4 12.43 -9.15 -1.96
C HIS A 4 10.93 -9.39 -1.76
N HIS A 5 10.42 -10.42 -2.42
CA HIS A 5 9.02 -10.82 -2.35
C HIS A 5 8.63 -11.26 -0.92
N ASP A 6 9.49 -12.03 -0.27
CA ASP A 6 9.28 -12.47 1.11
C ASP A 6 9.35 -11.29 2.10
N TRP A 7 10.26 -10.34 1.86
CA TRP A 7 10.30 -9.09 2.61
C TRP A 7 8.99 -8.30 2.47
N LEU A 8 8.49 -8.10 1.24
CA LEU A 8 7.23 -7.40 0.98
C LEU A 8 6.04 -8.04 1.68
N LYS A 9 5.91 -9.37 1.58
CA LYS A 9 4.84 -10.12 2.27
C LYS A 9 4.91 -9.94 3.78
N ARG A 10 6.10 -10.07 4.36
CA ARG A 10 6.30 -9.91 5.80
C ARG A 10 5.95 -8.49 6.25
N THR A 11 6.48 -7.48 5.56
CA THR A 11 6.20 -6.08 5.87
C THR A 11 4.72 -5.75 5.75
N LEU A 12 4.04 -6.23 4.69
CA LEU A 12 2.60 -6.00 4.55
C LEU A 12 1.80 -6.72 5.64
N ALA A 13 2.18 -7.95 6.00
CA ALA A 13 1.55 -8.70 7.09
C ALA A 13 1.71 -7.99 8.44
N GLU A 14 2.91 -7.45 8.73
CA GLU A 14 3.19 -6.66 9.93
C GLU A 14 2.32 -5.39 9.99
N ILE A 15 2.25 -4.62 8.89
CA ILE A 15 1.43 -3.40 8.82
C ILE A 15 -0.06 -3.74 9.05
N LEU A 16 -0.56 -4.79 8.38
CA LEU A 16 -1.97 -5.17 8.44
C LEU A 16 -2.35 -5.94 9.71
N GLY A 17 -1.38 -6.44 10.49
CA GLY A 17 -1.59 -7.35 11.61
C GLY A 17 -2.19 -8.68 11.16
N ALA A 18 -1.76 -9.20 10.01
CA ALA A 18 -2.30 -10.40 9.39
C ALA A 18 -1.40 -11.62 9.65
N ASP A 19 -1.73 -12.43 10.66
CA ASP A 19 -0.95 -13.63 11.02
C ASP A 19 -1.16 -14.82 10.06
N THR A 20 -2.24 -14.83 9.28
CA THR A 20 -2.63 -15.97 8.43
C THR A 20 -1.98 -16.01 7.05
N GLY A 21 -1.01 -15.13 6.78
CA GLY A 21 -0.37 -15.02 5.48
C GLY A 21 -1.24 -14.29 4.46
N LEU A 22 -0.64 -13.35 3.74
CA LEU A 22 -1.33 -12.60 2.70
C LEU A 22 -1.14 -13.32 1.35
N PRO A 23 -2.20 -13.38 0.50
CA PRO A 23 -2.04 -13.92 -0.85
C PRO A 23 -0.99 -13.17 -1.65
N ASP A 24 -0.22 -13.88 -2.48
CA ASP A 24 0.88 -13.32 -3.28
C ASP A 24 0.48 -12.12 -4.14
N PHE A 25 -0.74 -12.13 -4.67
CA PHE A 25 -1.24 -11.02 -5.48
C PHE A 25 -1.28 -9.69 -4.71
N THR A 26 -1.47 -9.73 -3.38
CA THR A 26 -1.60 -8.51 -2.55
C THR A 26 -0.35 -7.64 -2.51
N ILE A 27 0.82 -8.20 -2.86
CA ILE A 27 2.08 -7.46 -2.87
C ILE A 27 2.51 -7.00 -4.27
N GLN A 28 1.77 -7.33 -5.33
CA GLN A 28 2.09 -6.90 -6.70
C GLN A 28 2.16 -5.37 -6.81
N ARG A 29 1.26 -4.65 -6.12
CA ARG A 29 1.29 -3.20 -6.03
C ARG A 29 2.51 -2.65 -5.27
N LEU A 30 3.10 -3.46 -4.40
CA LEU A 30 4.21 -3.05 -3.54
C LEU A 30 5.58 -3.41 -4.12
N GLU A 31 5.66 -4.08 -5.27
CA GLU A 31 6.93 -4.56 -5.85
C GLU A 31 7.98 -3.46 -6.03
N GLY A 32 7.54 -2.23 -6.28
CA GLY A 32 8.42 -1.07 -6.41
C GLY A 32 9.01 -0.55 -5.10
N PHE A 33 8.48 -0.93 -3.93
CA PHE A 33 9.03 -0.54 -2.62
C PHE A 33 10.24 -1.39 -2.26
N ARG A 34 11.18 -0.83 -1.51
CA ARG A 34 12.38 -1.48 -0.99
C ARG A 34 12.52 -1.20 0.51
N PRO A 35 13.31 -2.01 1.26
CA PRO A 35 13.57 -1.77 2.67
C PRO A 35 14.03 -0.34 2.98
N ASP A 36 14.93 0.20 2.15
CA ASP A 36 15.49 1.53 2.30
C ASP A 36 14.43 2.64 2.20
N ASP A 37 13.37 2.41 1.42
CA ASP A 37 12.30 3.41 1.31
C ASP A 37 11.56 3.60 2.64
N LEU A 38 11.45 2.53 3.44
CA LEU A 38 10.73 2.57 4.71
C LEU A 38 11.67 2.90 5.88
N SER A 39 12.95 2.54 5.79
CA SER A 39 13.94 2.81 6.84
C SER A 39 14.45 4.25 6.80
N GLU A 40 14.50 4.88 5.63
CA GLU A 40 14.95 6.29 5.45
C GLU A 40 13.84 7.33 5.71
N LEU A 41 12.58 6.90 5.87
CA LEU A 41 11.51 7.78 6.37
C LEU A 41 11.76 8.21 7.81
N LEU A 42 11.35 9.43 8.17
CA LEU A 42 11.31 9.83 9.57
C LEU A 42 10.32 8.96 10.34
N ILE A 43 10.55 8.79 11.64
CA ILE A 43 9.73 7.92 12.50
C ILE A 43 8.25 8.34 12.41
N ASP A 44 7.97 9.63 12.58
CA ASP A 44 6.60 10.17 12.53
C ASP A 44 5.95 9.99 11.15
N GLU A 45 6.72 10.12 10.06
CA GLU A 45 6.23 9.90 8.69
C GLU A 45 5.85 8.44 8.48
N ARG A 46 6.73 7.53 8.91
CA ARG A 46 6.50 6.09 8.81
C ARG A 46 5.29 5.66 9.62
N GLU A 47 5.15 6.15 10.86
CA GLU A 47 4.00 5.88 11.71
C GLU A 47 2.69 6.40 11.09
N ALA A 48 2.71 7.63 10.56
CA ALA A 48 1.55 8.21 9.88
C ALA A 48 1.15 7.41 8.63
N VAL A 49 2.13 7.04 7.79
CA VAL A 49 1.92 6.24 6.58
C VAL A 49 1.38 4.86 6.91
N PHE A 50 1.99 4.14 7.85
CA PHE A 50 1.56 2.78 8.21
C PHE A 50 0.20 2.78 8.92
N GLY A 51 -0.04 3.77 9.79
CA GLY A 51 -1.33 3.95 10.44
C GLY A 51 -2.46 4.18 9.43
N ALA A 52 -2.27 5.13 8.52
CA ALA A 52 -3.25 5.44 7.46
C ALA A 52 -3.48 4.24 6.53
N PHE A 53 -2.40 3.56 6.11
CA PHE A 53 -2.47 2.36 5.28
C PHE A 53 -3.32 1.28 5.96
N LYS A 54 -2.99 0.93 7.21
CA LYS A 54 -3.68 -0.11 7.97
C LYS A 54 -5.16 0.22 8.15
N GLN A 55 -5.47 1.44 8.58
CA GLN A 55 -6.83 1.89 8.83
C GLN A 55 -7.68 1.78 7.56
N ALA A 56 -7.18 2.33 6.44
CA ALA A 56 -7.91 2.31 5.17
C ALA A 56 -8.10 0.89 4.62
N ALA A 57 -7.07 0.02 4.70
CA ALA A 57 -7.19 -1.38 4.30
C ALA A 57 -8.29 -2.10 5.09
N HIS A 58 -8.32 -1.89 6.42
CA HIS A 58 -9.34 -2.48 7.30
C HIS A 58 -10.72 -1.92 7.01
N GLU A 59 -10.85 -0.61 6.84
CA GLU A 59 -12.12 0.05 6.53
C GLU A 59 -12.72 -0.47 5.22
N SER A 60 -11.93 -0.47 4.12
CA SER A 60 -12.35 -1.01 2.82
C SER A 60 -12.83 -2.45 2.93
N ARG A 61 -12.06 -3.29 3.64
CA ARG A 61 -12.41 -4.70 3.88
C ARG A 61 -13.69 -4.87 4.71
N ASN A 62 -13.86 -4.05 5.75
CA ASN A 62 -15.01 -4.11 6.65
C ASN A 62 -16.30 -3.61 5.97
N VAL A 63 -16.22 -2.66 5.04
CA VAL A 63 -17.37 -2.25 4.22
C VAL A 63 -17.90 -3.46 3.41
N ARG A 64 -17.00 -4.30 2.88
CA ARG A 64 -17.38 -5.53 2.18
C ARG A 64 -17.98 -6.59 3.13
N GLN A 65 -17.61 -6.58 4.41
CA GLN A 65 -18.22 -7.43 5.44
C GLN A 65 -19.68 -7.03 5.72
N ALA A 66 -19.99 -5.73 5.79
CA ALA A 66 -21.37 -5.26 5.98
C ALA A 66 -22.31 -5.68 4.83
N THR A 67 -21.75 -5.98 3.65
CA THR A 67 -22.49 -6.42 2.47
C THR A 67 -22.63 -7.95 2.39
N LYS A 68 -21.88 -8.71 3.19
CA LYS A 68 -21.86 -10.18 3.18
C LYS A 68 -21.72 -10.72 4.61
N THR A 69 -22.83 -11.12 5.24
CA THR A 69 -23.08 -12.50 5.71
C THR A 69 -24.36 -12.58 6.56
N GLU A 70 -25.27 -13.50 6.18
CA GLU A 70 -26.31 -14.07 7.05
C GLU A 70 -25.73 -15.09 8.06
N ASP A 71 -24.48 -15.54 7.88
CA ASP A 71 -23.87 -16.66 8.63
C ASP A 71 -22.79 -16.28 9.67
N GLY A 72 -22.83 -15.07 10.22
CA GLY A 72 -22.19 -14.73 11.50
C GLY A 72 -20.67 -14.87 11.68
N GLN A 73 -19.89 -15.44 10.76
CA GLN A 73 -18.44 -15.62 10.90
C GLN A 73 -17.68 -15.65 9.57
N ARG A 74 -17.03 -14.53 9.23
CA ARG A 74 -15.59 -14.41 8.91
C ARG A 74 -15.32 -13.01 8.39
N VAL A 75 -14.25 -12.38 8.88
CA VAL A 75 -13.68 -11.18 8.25
C VAL A 75 -13.24 -11.58 6.83
N PRO A 76 -13.67 -10.87 5.76
CA PRO A 76 -13.32 -11.25 4.40
C PRO A 76 -11.79 -11.15 4.18
N PRO A 77 -11.20 -11.95 3.27
CA PRO A 77 -9.80 -11.78 2.91
C PRO A 77 -9.59 -10.42 2.23
N TYR A 78 -8.36 -9.88 2.30
CA TYR A 78 -8.00 -8.69 1.54
C TYR A 78 -8.04 -8.96 0.03
N VAL A 79 -8.45 -7.95 -0.72
CA VAL A 79 -8.41 -7.93 -2.19
C VAL A 79 -7.58 -6.75 -2.68
N ASP A 80 -7.21 -6.72 -3.96
CA ASP A 80 -6.39 -5.63 -4.55
C ASP A 80 -6.96 -4.24 -4.29
N GLY A 81 -8.29 -4.10 -4.35
CA GLY A 81 -8.97 -2.84 -4.06
C GLY A 81 -8.71 -2.31 -2.65
N ASP A 82 -8.56 -3.20 -1.65
CA ASP A 82 -8.24 -2.79 -0.28
C ASP A 82 -6.80 -2.24 -0.19
N ILE A 83 -5.86 -2.83 -0.94
CA ILE A 83 -4.46 -2.40 -1.00
C ILE A 83 -4.34 -1.08 -1.77
N ASP A 84 -5.07 -0.92 -2.87
CA ASP A 84 -5.14 0.35 -3.61
C ASP A 84 -5.69 1.48 -2.72
N TRP A 85 -6.72 1.20 -1.92
CA TRP A 85 -7.28 2.17 -0.98
C TRP A 85 -6.29 2.53 0.13
N ALA A 86 -5.57 1.53 0.65
CA ALA A 86 -4.53 1.73 1.64
C ALA A 86 -3.34 2.56 1.11
N LEU A 87 -2.93 2.34 -0.14
CA LEU A 87 -1.87 3.12 -0.80
C LEU A 87 -2.27 4.58 -1.01
N ARG A 88 -3.54 4.87 -1.31
CA ARG A 88 -4.07 6.25 -1.38
C ARG A 88 -4.00 6.93 -0.03
N ALA A 89 -4.41 6.25 1.03
CA ALA A 89 -4.37 6.78 2.39
C ALA A 89 -2.92 7.04 2.85
N ALA A 90 -2.01 6.10 2.56
CA ALA A 90 -0.58 6.26 2.79
C ALA A 90 0.00 7.49 2.08
N LYS A 91 -0.31 7.67 0.79
CA LYS A 91 0.08 8.87 0.03
C LYS A 91 -0.45 10.14 0.68
N SER A 92 -1.75 10.17 1.01
CA SER A 92 -2.38 11.33 1.65
C SER A 92 -1.77 11.67 3.01
N ALA A 93 -1.40 10.67 3.80
CA ALA A 93 -0.73 10.88 5.09
C ALA A 93 0.64 11.54 4.91
N LEU A 94 1.39 11.12 3.90
CA LEU A 94 2.69 11.70 3.59
C LEU A 94 2.58 13.12 2.99
N GLU A 95 1.54 13.37 2.20
CA GLU A 95 1.21 14.69 1.66
C GLU A 95 0.79 15.69 2.75
N ALA A 96 0.13 15.20 3.82
CA ALA A 96 -0.27 16.02 4.96
C ALA A 96 0.92 16.56 5.78
N VAL A 97 2.10 15.92 5.68
CA VAL A 97 3.34 16.46 6.24
C VAL A 97 3.76 17.68 5.41
N PRO A 98 3.93 18.88 6.02
CA PRO A 98 4.34 20.07 5.29
C PRO A 98 5.65 19.85 4.53
N ALA A 99 5.75 20.33 3.29
CA ALA A 99 6.91 20.08 2.43
C ALA A 99 8.26 20.44 3.07
N GLY A 100 8.33 21.53 3.86
CA GLY A 100 9.54 21.95 4.56
C GLY A 100 9.90 21.13 5.81
N LYS A 101 9.06 20.18 6.21
CA LYS A 101 9.28 19.24 7.33
C LYS A 101 9.39 17.78 6.88
N ARG A 102 9.11 17.53 5.60
CA ARG A 102 9.11 16.19 5.00
C ARG A 102 10.54 15.76 4.68
N SER A 103 10.87 14.50 4.91
CA SER A 103 12.17 13.93 4.54
C SER A 103 12.40 13.94 3.03
N GLU A 104 13.68 13.91 2.65
CA GLU A 104 14.06 13.74 1.23
C GLU A 104 13.45 12.45 0.67
N LYS A 105 13.52 11.35 1.43
CA LYS A 105 12.90 10.08 1.04
C LYS A 105 11.41 10.20 0.79
N ALA A 106 10.69 10.87 1.68
CA ALA A 106 9.26 11.06 1.52
C ALA A 106 8.91 11.90 0.28
N ASN A 107 9.75 12.87 -0.10
CA ASN A 107 9.59 13.60 -1.36
C ASN A 107 9.88 12.71 -2.58
N GLU A 108 10.92 11.87 -2.54
CA GLU A 108 11.21 10.89 -3.60
C GLU A 108 10.04 9.92 -3.80
N LEU A 109 9.50 9.37 -2.72
CA LEU A 109 8.38 8.43 -2.79
C LEU A 109 7.11 9.07 -3.37
N LEU A 110 6.81 10.32 -2.99
CA LEU A 110 5.68 11.05 -3.57
C LEU A 110 5.87 11.34 -5.06
N ALA A 111 7.09 11.65 -5.49
CA ALA A 111 7.41 11.92 -6.89
C ALA A 111 7.36 10.65 -7.76
N ALA A 112 7.82 9.50 -7.23
CA ALA A 112 7.84 8.21 -7.91
C ALA A 112 6.49 7.46 -7.82
N CYS A 113 5.56 7.92 -6.99
CA CYS A 113 4.30 7.23 -6.73
C CYS A 113 3.32 7.37 -7.91
N THR A 114 3.06 6.23 -8.55
CA THR A 114 1.98 6.02 -9.53
C THR A 114 0.66 5.70 -8.85
N CYS A 115 0.63 5.73 -7.51
CA CYS A 115 -0.52 5.39 -6.71
C CYS A 115 -1.73 6.23 -7.15
N PRO A 116 -2.94 5.65 -7.14
CA PRO A 116 -4.13 6.36 -7.59
C PRO A 116 -4.40 7.62 -6.75
N ALA A 117 -5.21 8.54 -7.28
CA ALA A 117 -5.51 9.80 -6.61
C ALA A 117 -5.97 9.57 -5.16
N ALA A 118 -5.48 10.42 -4.24
CA ALA A 118 -5.80 10.35 -2.82
C ALA A 118 -7.31 10.49 -2.52
N THR A 119 -8.07 11.02 -3.49
CA THR A 119 -9.52 11.21 -3.42
C THR A 119 -10.21 10.53 -4.62
N GLY A 120 -11.39 9.96 -4.40
CA GLY A 120 -12.20 9.31 -5.46
C GLY A 120 -12.83 7.97 -5.02
N PRO A 121 -13.68 7.36 -5.88
CA PRO A 121 -14.38 6.11 -5.55
C PRO A 121 -13.41 4.94 -5.32
N ASN A 122 -13.82 3.97 -4.48
CA ASN A 122 -13.02 2.80 -4.14
C ASN A 122 -13.08 1.79 -5.31
N PRO A 123 -11.98 1.49 -6.01
CA PRO A 123 -11.98 0.59 -7.16
C PRO A 123 -12.51 -0.81 -6.84
N GLY A 124 -12.33 -1.28 -5.60
CA GLY A 124 -12.78 -2.59 -5.13
C GLY A 124 -14.27 -2.67 -4.78
N ILE A 125 -14.97 -1.53 -4.72
CA ILE A 125 -16.39 -1.44 -4.35
C ILE A 125 -17.23 -0.86 -5.50
N ASP A 126 -16.71 0.11 -6.25
CA ASP A 126 -17.51 0.97 -7.14
C ASP A 126 -17.17 0.84 -8.65
N GLY A 127 -16.15 0.08 -9.04
CA GLY A 127 -15.57 0.12 -10.38
C GLY A 127 -15.97 -1.03 -11.32
N GLY A 128 -17.07 -0.86 -12.07
CA GLY A 128 -17.43 -1.76 -13.17
C GLY A 128 -16.36 -1.85 -14.27
N SER A 129 -16.24 -3.03 -14.89
CA SER A 129 -15.57 -3.44 -16.16
C SER A 129 -14.20 -2.87 -16.62
N SER A 130 -13.67 -1.77 -16.06
CA SER A 130 -12.28 -1.30 -16.25
C SER A 130 -11.31 -1.88 -15.22
N ALA A 131 -11.78 -2.76 -14.33
CA ALA A 131 -11.05 -3.43 -13.26
C ALA A 131 -10.16 -4.61 -13.74
N HIS A 132 -9.84 -4.70 -15.03
CA HIS A 132 -8.87 -5.65 -15.60
C HIS A 132 -7.66 -4.89 -16.17
N ARG A 133 -7.09 -3.98 -15.39
CA ARG A 133 -5.74 -3.50 -15.65
C ARG A 133 -4.83 -4.29 -14.73
N ASP A 134 -3.83 -4.96 -15.28
CA ASP A 134 -2.82 -5.64 -14.48
C ASP A 134 -2.32 -4.67 -13.40
N PRO A 135 -2.29 -5.08 -12.12
CA PRO A 135 -1.91 -4.19 -11.03
C PRO A 135 -0.51 -3.64 -11.29
N GLN A 136 -0.45 -2.36 -11.65
CA GLN A 136 0.82 -1.68 -11.84
C GLN A 136 1.46 -1.43 -10.47
N PRO A 137 2.80 -1.57 -10.33
CA PRO A 137 3.50 -1.19 -9.12
C PRO A 137 3.18 0.26 -8.74
N ALA A 138 2.98 0.51 -7.44
CA ALA A 138 2.61 1.83 -6.91
C ALA A 138 3.78 2.83 -6.91
N LEU A 139 5.01 2.36 -7.13
CA LEU A 139 6.19 3.18 -7.35
C LEU A 139 6.79 2.84 -8.71
N ASP A 140 6.93 3.83 -9.59
CA ASP A 140 7.70 3.70 -10.82
C ASP A 140 9.14 4.15 -10.61
N ARG A 141 10.05 3.19 -10.60
CA ARG A 141 11.49 3.42 -10.39
C ARG A 141 12.21 3.96 -11.63
N ASN A 142 11.56 4.01 -12.79
CA ASN A 142 12.15 4.58 -14.01
C ASN A 142 12.24 6.12 -13.96
N ILE A 143 11.54 6.76 -13.01
CA ILE A 143 11.59 8.20 -12.80
C ILE A 143 12.67 8.50 -11.74
N GLY A 144 13.93 8.56 -12.17
CA GLY A 144 14.96 9.37 -11.53
C GLY A 144 15.75 8.81 -10.33
N SER A 145 15.50 7.60 -9.83
CA SER A 145 16.40 6.98 -8.84
C SER A 145 17.46 6.12 -9.52
N PRO A 146 18.77 6.34 -9.28
CA PRO A 146 19.78 5.39 -9.73
C PRO A 146 19.48 4.04 -9.09
N GLU A 147 19.37 2.99 -9.90
CA GLU A 147 19.14 1.63 -9.45
C GLU A 147 20.24 1.22 -8.47
N LYS A 148 20.06 1.44 -7.17
CA LYS A 148 20.85 0.69 -6.18
C LYS A 148 20.46 -0.78 -6.33
N PRO A 149 21.41 -1.70 -6.55
CA PRO A 149 21.10 -3.12 -6.56
C PRO A 149 20.45 -3.52 -5.23
N LEU A 150 19.48 -4.43 -5.28
CA LEU A 150 18.90 -5.01 -4.07
C LEU A 150 20.04 -5.65 -3.23
N PRO A 151 20.14 -5.38 -1.92
CA PRO A 151 21.07 -6.12 -1.08
C PRO A 151 20.67 -7.60 -1.10
N TYR A 152 21.66 -8.46 -1.40
CA TYR A 152 21.50 -9.92 -1.49
C TYR A 152 21.16 -10.54 -0.13
#